data_AF-A0A5E4RL95-F1
#
_entry.id   AF-A0A5E4RL95-F1
#
_cell.length_a   1.000
_cell.length_b   1.000
_cell.length_c   1.000
_cell.angle_alpha   90.00
_cell.angle_beta   90.00
_cell.angle_gamma   90.00
#
_symmetry.space_group_name_H-M   'P 1'
#
loop_
_entity.id
_entity.type
_entity.pdbx_description
1 polymer ?
#
loop_
_entity_poly.entity_id
_entity_poly.type
_entity_poly.pdbx_seq_one_letter_code
_entity_poly.pdbx_strand_id
1 'polypeptide(L)'
;MAKKSDGEVQAEINALTELLPQLPQRARQAVEAAIEVLRDDLSNDAIHEKFEEDTEEFEDALTACLWRNGVAGSDALSAWYRELM
;
A
#
# COMPACT_ATOMS: atom_id res chain seq x y z
N MET A 1 -3.58 -12.37 13.23
CA MET A 1 -2.70 -11.21 13.49
C MET A 1 -3.59 -10.00 13.79
N ALA A 2 -3.11 -9.04 14.57
CA ALA A 2 -3.88 -7.84 14.93
C ALA A 2 -3.77 -6.78 13.82
N LYS A 3 -4.81 -5.96 13.66
CA LYS A 3 -4.76 -4.75 12.82
C LYS A 3 -3.56 -3.91 13.26
N LYS A 4 -2.80 -3.40 12.30
CA LYS A 4 -1.66 -2.50 12.52
C LYS A 4 -2.14 -1.26 13.25
N SER A 5 -1.32 -0.81 14.20
CA SER A 5 -1.57 0.44 14.91
C SER A 5 -1.37 1.64 14.00
N ASP A 6 -2.02 2.76 14.30
CA ASP A 6 -1.87 3.99 13.50
C ASP A 6 -0.41 4.48 13.45
N GLY A 7 0.39 4.18 14.49
CA GLY A 7 1.83 4.47 14.49
C GLY A 7 2.63 3.62 13.49
N GLU A 8 2.29 2.33 13.37
CA GLU A 8 2.89 1.46 12.34
C GLU A 8 2.46 1.89 10.95
N VAL A 9 1.18 2.22 10.76
CA VAL A 9 0.63 2.69 9.48
C VAL A 9 1.30 4.00 9.06
N GLN A 10 1.46 4.96 9.98
CA GLN A 10 2.12 6.23 9.69
C GLN A 10 3.61 6.04 9.36
N ALA A 11 4.31 5.13 10.04
CA ALA A 11 5.69 4.80 9.72
C ALA A 11 5.81 4.23 8.29
N GLU A 12 4.88 3.36 7.90
CA GLU A 12 4.83 2.79 6.56
C GLU A 12 4.55 3.84 5.48
N ILE A 13 3.56 4.73 5.72
CA ILE A 13 3.25 5.85 4.82
C ILE A 13 4.49 6.74 4.61
N ASN A 14 5.22 7.05 5.68
CA ASN A 14 6.43 7.86 5.58
C ASN A 14 7.51 7.14 4.73
N ALA A 15 7.72 5.84 4.96
CA ALA A 15 8.68 5.06 4.19
C ALA A 15 8.31 4.98 2.70
N LEU A 16 7.04 4.79 2.37
CA LEU A 16 6.54 4.80 0.98
C LEU A 16 6.69 6.17 0.32
N THR A 17 6.41 7.24 1.06
CA THR A 17 6.54 8.62 0.58
C THR A 17 7.99 8.98 0.25
N GLU A 18 8.95 8.49 1.04
CA GLU A 18 10.40 8.66 0.77
C GLU A 18 10.87 7.88 -0.47
N LEU A 19 10.17 6.80 -0.84
CA LEU A 19 10.47 5.98 -2.01
C LEU A 19 9.90 6.55 -3.31
N LEU A 20 8.75 7.24 -3.27
CA LEU A 20 8.11 7.86 -4.45
C LEU A 20 9.06 8.56 -5.43
N PRO A 21 9.97 9.46 -5.02
CA PRO A 21 10.85 10.16 -5.96
C PRO A 21 11.84 9.24 -6.69
N GLN A 22 12.14 8.07 -6.12
CA GLN A 22 13.12 7.11 -6.62
C GLN A 22 12.50 6.09 -7.58
N LEU A 23 11.18 5.90 -7.49
CA LEU A 23 10.46 4.92 -8.28
C LEU A 23 10.21 5.36 -9.73
N PRO A 24 10.11 4.42 -10.68
CA PRO A 24 9.61 4.70 -12.03
C PRO A 24 8.14 5.10 -11.99
N GLN A 25 7.67 5.84 -13.00
CA GLN A 25 6.33 6.45 -13.03
C GLN A 25 5.19 5.46 -12.76
N ARG A 26 5.29 4.24 -13.32
CA ARG A 26 4.30 3.17 -13.12
C ARG A 26 4.22 2.74 -11.65
N ALA A 27 5.35 2.42 -11.02
CA ALA A 27 5.40 2.04 -9.62
C ALA A 27 4.98 3.18 -8.67
N ARG A 28 5.15 4.45 -9.07
CA ARG A 28 4.63 5.58 -8.27
C ARG A 28 3.11 5.56 -8.14
N GLN A 29 2.39 5.25 -9.21
CA GLN A 29 0.93 5.23 -9.20
C GLN A 29 0.41 4.15 -8.24
N ALA A 30 1.05 2.98 -8.26
CA ALA A 30 0.69 1.88 -7.38
C ALA A 30 1.05 2.15 -5.90
N VAL A 31 2.20 2.79 -5.63
CA VAL A 31 2.54 3.29 -4.29
C VAL A 31 1.58 4.37 -3.81
N GLU A 32 1.18 5.31 -4.67
CA GLU A 32 0.22 6.35 -4.33
C GLU A 32 -1.14 5.74 -3.94
N ALA A 33 -1.58 4.70 -4.66
CA ALA A 33 -2.78 3.93 -4.31
C ALA A 33 -2.64 3.24 -2.94
N ALA A 34 -1.51 2.57 -2.68
CA ALA A 34 -1.23 1.97 -1.39
C ALA A 34 -1.22 3.00 -0.23
N ILE A 35 -0.56 4.15 -0.42
CA ILE A 35 -0.55 5.25 0.56
C ILE A 35 -1.97 5.75 0.82
N GLU A 36 -2.79 5.90 -0.22
CA GLU A 36 -4.17 6.35 -0.07
C GLU A 36 -4.99 5.38 0.79
N VAL A 37 -4.91 4.08 0.52
CA VAL A 37 -5.57 3.04 1.33
C VAL A 37 -5.12 3.10 2.79
N LEU A 38 -3.81 3.22 3.03
CA LEU A 38 -3.27 3.29 4.39
C LEU A 38 -3.70 4.57 5.10
N ARG A 39 -3.69 5.71 4.42
CA ARG A 39 -4.05 7.00 5.02
C ARG A 39 -5.54 7.08 5.34
N ASP A 40 -6.38 6.64 4.40
CA ASP A 40 -7.82 6.86 4.46
C ASP A 40 -8.58 5.65 5.05
N ASP A 41 -7.86 4.60 5.49
CA ASP A 41 -8.44 3.34 6.02
C ASP A 41 -9.46 2.72 5.08
N LEU A 42 -9.13 2.70 3.78
CA LEU A 42 -10.03 2.16 2.78
C LEU A 42 -10.29 0.67 3.04
N SER A 43 -11.57 0.31 3.06
CA SER A 43 -12.01 -1.07 3.14
C SER A 43 -11.76 -1.79 1.82
N ASN A 44 -11.81 -3.13 1.86
CA ASN A 44 -11.73 -3.94 0.65
C ASN A 44 -12.77 -3.53 -0.40
N ASP A 45 -14.03 -3.33 0.01
CA ASP A 45 -15.10 -2.92 -0.90
C ASP A 45 -14.82 -1.55 -1.55
N ALA A 46 -14.29 -0.59 -0.78
CA ALA A 46 -13.93 0.72 -1.30
C ALA A 46 -12.77 0.66 -2.31
N ILE A 47 -11.88 -0.32 -2.18
CA ILE A 47 -10.79 -0.57 -3.13
C ILE A 47 -11.34 -1.13 -4.44
N HIS A 48 -12.22 -2.13 -4.38
CA HIS A 48 -12.90 -2.69 -5.55
C HIS A 48 -13.79 -1.67 -6.29
N GLU A 49 -14.35 -0.68 -5.59
CA GLU A 49 -15.11 0.41 -6.22
C GLU A 49 -14.21 1.48 -6.88
N LYS A 50 -13.00 1.66 -6.35
CA LYS A 50 -12.13 2.78 -6.70
C LYS A 50 -11.05 2.43 -7.74
N PHE A 51 -10.47 1.24 -7.63
CA PHE A 51 -9.39 0.79 -8.48
C PHE A 51 -9.91 -0.31 -9.42
N GLU A 52 -9.43 -0.30 -10.66
CA GLU A 52 -9.79 -1.31 -11.65
C GLU A 52 -9.11 -2.64 -11.30
N GLU A 53 -9.87 -3.73 -11.19
CA GLU A 53 -9.31 -5.06 -10.94
C GLU A 53 -8.27 -5.44 -12.00
N ASP A 54 -7.30 -6.26 -11.65
CA ASP A 54 -6.16 -6.67 -12.49
C ASP A 54 -5.19 -5.52 -12.88
N THR A 55 -5.25 -4.37 -12.19
CA THR A 55 -4.23 -3.31 -12.27
C THR A 55 -3.23 -3.39 -11.12
N GLU A 56 -2.02 -2.89 -11.34
CA GLU A 56 -0.99 -2.82 -10.27
C GLU A 56 -1.47 -1.94 -9.11
N GLU A 57 -2.18 -0.86 -9.41
CA GLU A 57 -2.78 0.01 -8.41
C GLU A 57 -3.78 -0.72 -7.52
N PHE A 58 -4.62 -1.59 -8.11
CA PHE A 58 -5.56 -2.42 -7.35
C PHE A 58 -4.83 -3.46 -6.50
N GLU A 59 -3.84 -4.17 -7.05
CA GLU A 59 -3.07 -5.16 -6.31
C GLU A 59 -2.35 -4.54 -5.11
N ASP A 60 -1.76 -3.36 -5.29
CA ASP A 60 -1.04 -2.64 -4.25
C ASP A 60 -1.97 -2.00 -3.22
N ALA A 61 -3.11 -1.46 -3.65
CA ALA A 61 -4.18 -1.00 -2.77
C ALA A 61 -4.71 -2.15 -1.89
N LEU A 62 -4.97 -3.32 -2.49
CA LEU A 62 -5.45 -4.50 -1.77
C LEU A 62 -4.38 -5.01 -0.79
N THR A 63 -3.13 -5.07 -1.22
CA THR A 63 -2.01 -5.49 -0.37
C THR A 63 -1.84 -4.54 0.83
N ALA A 64 -2.03 -3.23 0.64
CA ALA A 64 -2.03 -2.26 1.73
C ALA A 64 -3.16 -2.48 2.73
N CYS A 65 -4.38 -2.75 2.24
CA CYS A 65 -5.53 -3.06 3.08
C CYS A 65 -5.27 -4.34 3.90
N LEU A 66 -4.77 -5.39 3.26
CA LEU A 66 -4.46 -6.67 3.89
C LEU A 66 -3.36 -6.51 4.95
N TRP A 67 -2.27 -5.80 4.62
CA TRP A 67 -1.20 -5.50 5.56
C TRP A 67 -1.69 -4.72 6.78
N ARG A 68 -2.51 -3.68 6.57
CA ARG A 68 -3.10 -2.90 7.67
C ARG A 68 -3.97 -3.78 8.56
N ASN A 69 -4.71 -4.73 7.99
CA ASN A 69 -5.52 -5.68 8.74
C ASN A 69 -4.70 -6.83 9.36
N GLY A 70 -3.37 -6.77 9.27
CA GLY A 70 -2.46 -7.75 9.84
C GLY A 70 -2.46 -9.07 9.08
N VAL A 71 -3.00 -9.16 7.86
CA VAL A 71 -2.95 -10.41 7.09
C VAL A 71 -1.52 -10.66 6.63
N ALA A 72 -0.98 -11.83 6.97
CA ALA A 72 0.38 -12.23 6.64
C ALA A 72 0.50 -12.55 5.15
N GLY A 73 0.86 -11.54 4.35
CA GLY A 73 1.10 -11.68 2.91
C GLY A 73 2.20 -10.76 2.35
N SER A 74 2.72 -9.81 3.13
CA SER A 74 3.71 -8.85 2.64
C SER A 74 4.71 -8.54 3.75
N ASP A 75 5.96 -8.95 3.54
CA ASP A 75 7.13 -8.43 4.27
C ASP A 75 7.23 -6.92 3.97
N ALA A 76 6.42 -6.09 4.61
CA ALA A 76 6.30 -4.63 4.47
C ALA A 76 6.26 -4.08 3.02
N LEU A 77 5.19 -3.35 2.67
CA LEU A 77 5.05 -2.68 1.37
C LEU A 77 6.33 -1.91 0.97
N SER A 78 6.89 -1.12 1.87
CA SER A 78 8.11 -0.36 1.63
C SER A 78 9.36 -1.21 1.38
N ALA A 79 9.43 -2.44 1.90
CA ALA A 79 10.50 -3.36 1.54
C ALA A 79 10.27 -3.94 0.14
N TRP A 80 9.03 -4.32 -0.18
CA TRP A 80 8.66 -4.81 -1.52
C TRP A 80 8.98 -3.79 -2.63
N TYR A 81 8.66 -2.51 -2.43
CA TYR A 81 9.00 -1.46 -3.42
C TYR A 81 10.48 -1.13 -3.52
N ARG A 82 11.28 -1.42 -2.48
CA ARG A 82 12.74 -1.27 -2.56
C ARG A 82 13.38 -2.36 -3.40
N GLU A 83 12.78 -3.55 -3.48
CA GLU A 83 13.25 -4.65 -4.32
C GLU A 83 12.91 -4.46 -5.80
N LEU A 84 11.95 -3.59 -6.12
CA LEU A 84 11.52 -3.27 -7.49
C LEU A 84 12.38 -2.19 -8.17
N MET A 85 13.35 -1.59 -7.47
CA MET A 85 14.31 -0.59 -7.99
C MET A 85 15.66 -1.21 -8.35
#